data_AF-A0A8S4RAT8-F1
#
_entry.id   AF-A0A8S4RAT8-F1
#
_cell.length_a   1.000
_cell.length_b   1.000
_cell.length_c   1.000
_cell.angle_alpha   90.00
_cell.angle_beta   90.00
_cell.angle_gamma   90.00
#
_symmetry.space_group_name_H-M   'P 1'
#
loop_
_entity.id
_entity.type
_entity.pdbx_description
1 polymer ?
#
loop_
_entity_poly.entity_id
_entity_poly.type
_entity_poly.pdbx_seq_one_letter_code
_entity_poly.pdbx_strand_id
1 'polypeptide(L)'
;EVKRGAGCAPLILILFIDMVLMSTTKPVEDDCDAYMFEGQEKLQRFLFLVAVLCVPVLLFGTPVYLYYTYKKKKEEALVIR
;
A
#
# COMPACT_ATOMS: atom_id res chain seq x y z
N GLU A 1 -16.86 -7.71 22.29
CA GLU A 1 -17.99 -7.01 21.65
C GLU A 1 -17.50 -5.64 21.23
N VAL A 2 -17.65 -5.27 19.95
CA VAL A 2 -17.17 -3.97 19.46
C VAL A 2 -18.03 -2.85 20.04
N LYS A 3 -17.46 -1.97 20.86
CA LYS A 3 -18.23 -0.87 21.47
C LYS A 3 -18.44 0.28 20.48
N ARG A 4 -19.67 0.38 19.95
CA ARG A 4 -20.07 1.36 18.93
C ARG A 4 -20.64 2.68 19.50
N GLY A 5 -20.18 3.08 20.70
CA GLY A 5 -20.60 4.37 21.29
C GLY A 5 -19.97 5.56 20.56
N ALA A 6 -20.66 6.71 20.51
CA ALA A 6 -20.13 7.92 19.86
C ALA A 6 -18.80 8.42 20.47
N GLY A 7 -18.53 8.10 21.74
CA GLY A 7 -17.24 8.37 22.41
C GLY A 7 -16.12 7.36 22.11
N CYS A 8 -16.46 6.17 21.60
CA CYS A 8 -15.50 5.12 21.26
C CYS A 8 -15.09 5.12 19.78
N ALA A 9 -15.52 6.11 18.99
CA ALA A 9 -15.16 6.17 17.57
C ALA A 9 -13.68 6.60 17.42
N PRO A 10 -12.81 5.78 16.81
CA PRO A 10 -11.42 6.14 16.61
C PRO A 10 -11.26 7.30 15.62
N LEU A 11 -10.26 8.16 15.85
CA LEU A 11 -9.96 9.27 14.95
C LEU A 11 -9.40 8.73 13.62
N ILE A 12 -10.17 8.90 12.55
CA ILE A 12 -9.84 8.41 11.20
C ILE A 12 -8.47 8.91 10.69
N LEU A 13 -8.07 10.12 11.09
CA LEU A 13 -6.77 10.71 10.76
C LEU A 13 -5.60 9.92 11.35
N ILE A 14 -5.68 9.56 12.63
CA ILE A 14 -4.62 8.81 13.32
C ILE A 14 -4.54 7.39 12.72
N LEU A 15 -5.70 6.79 12.42
CA LEU A 15 -5.76 5.49 11.75
C LEU A 15 -4.99 5.46 10.42
N PHE A 16 -5.08 6.52 9.62
CA PHE A 16 -4.32 6.63 8.38
C PHE A 16 -2.82 6.85 8.61
N ILE A 17 -2.43 7.61 9.64
CA ILE A 17 -1.02 7.80 9.98
C ILE A 17 -0.41 6.45 10.40
N ASP A 18 -1.08 5.73 11.30
CA ASP A 18 -0.64 4.41 11.76
C ASP A 18 -0.59 3.39 10.61
N MET A 19 -1.47 3.52 9.61
CA MET A 19 -1.43 2.71 8.38
C MET A 19 -0.13 2.91 7.60
N VAL A 20 0.29 4.15 7.40
CA VAL A 20 1.52 4.47 6.65
C VAL A 20 2.76 4.20 7.49
N LEU A 21 2.69 4.42 8.81
CA LEU A 21 3.79 4.17 9.74
C LEU A 21 3.91 2.70 10.18
N MET A 22 3.01 1.81 9.70
CA MET A 22 2.93 0.40 10.09
C MET A 22 2.84 0.16 11.60
N SER A 23 2.14 1.04 12.32
CA SER A 23 1.93 0.95 13.76
C SER A 23 0.57 0.31 14.10
N THR A 24 0.47 -0.26 15.29
CA THR A 24 -0.82 -0.73 15.84
C THR A 24 -1.62 0.46 16.31
N THR A 25 -2.85 0.61 15.84
CA THR A 25 -3.73 1.72 16.22
C THR A 25 -4.07 1.63 17.69
N LYS A 26 -3.92 2.74 18.42
CA LYS A 26 -4.25 2.83 19.85
C LYS A 26 -5.73 3.19 20.01
N PRO A 27 -6.43 2.59 21.00
CA PRO A 27 -7.79 2.99 21.33
C PRO A 27 -7.81 4.39 21.95
N VAL A 28 -8.93 5.10 21.79
CA VAL A 28 -9.11 6.47 22.29
C VAL A 28 -9.28 6.49 23.82
N GLU A 29 -9.88 5.44 24.37
CA GLU A 29 -10.11 5.21 25.81
C GLU A 29 -9.82 3.74 26.14
N ASP A 30 -9.43 3.43 27.38
CA ASP A 30 -9.03 2.07 27.83
C ASP A 30 -10.13 1.00 27.66
N ASP A 31 -11.40 1.42 27.52
CA ASP A 31 -12.56 0.53 27.39
C ASP A 31 -13.12 0.45 25.96
N CYS A 32 -12.45 1.03 24.95
CA CYS A 32 -12.92 1.09 23.56
C CYS A 32 -12.01 0.28 22.60
N ASP A 33 -12.59 -0.20 21.49
CA ASP A 33 -11.82 -0.90 20.45
C ASP A 33 -11.08 0.08 19.53
N ALA A 34 -9.83 -0.23 19.21
CA ALA A 34 -9.02 0.59 18.31
C ALA A 34 -9.37 0.41 16.82
N TYR A 35 -10.02 -0.70 16.47
CA TYR A 35 -10.36 -1.07 15.10
C TYR A 35 -11.88 -1.02 14.88
N MET A 36 -12.31 -0.60 13.69
CA MET A 36 -13.73 -0.48 13.35
C MET A 36 -14.35 -1.83 12.97
N PHE A 37 -13.52 -2.80 12.55
CA PHE A 37 -13.94 -4.14 12.17
C PHE A 37 -12.88 -5.19 12.53
N GLU A 38 -13.31 -6.43 12.74
CA GLU A 38 -12.41 -7.56 13.00
C GLU A 38 -11.59 -7.90 11.76
N GLY A 39 -10.27 -8.07 11.93
CA GLY A 39 -9.35 -8.38 10.82
C GLY A 39 -8.90 -7.18 9.98
N GLN A 40 -9.18 -5.96 10.42
CA GLN A 40 -8.77 -4.72 9.75
C GLN A 40 -7.27 -4.65 9.47
N GLU A 41 -6.43 -5.05 10.42
CA GLU A 41 -4.98 -5.05 10.28
C GLU A 41 -4.51 -5.91 9.08
N LYS A 42 -5.11 -7.07 8.87
CA LYS A 42 -4.74 -7.97 7.78
C LYS A 42 -5.05 -7.36 6.41
N LEU A 43 -6.25 -6.79 6.27
CA LEU A 43 -6.67 -6.12 5.04
C LEU A 43 -5.81 -4.87 4.78
N GLN A 44 -5.60 -4.07 5.81
CA GLN A 44 -4.80 -2.85 5.79
C GLN A 44 -3.36 -3.12 5.34
N ARG A 45 -2.69 -4.12 5.93
CA ARG A 45 -1.34 -4.53 5.51
C ARG A 45 -1.32 -5.03 4.07
N PHE A 46 -2.32 -5.79 3.63
CA PHE A 46 -2.40 -6.28 2.26
C PHE A 46 -2.49 -5.13 1.25
N LEU A 47 -3.39 -4.16 1.46
CA LEU A 47 -3.50 -2.99 0.58
C LEU A 47 -2.23 -2.14 0.58
N PHE A 48 -1.59 -1.96 1.76
CA PHE A 48 -0.34 -1.21 1.86
C PHE A 48 0.79 -1.86 1.06
N LEU A 49 0.93 -3.20 1.15
CA LEU A 49 1.92 -3.94 0.37
C LEU A 49 1.72 -3.76 -1.14
N VAL A 50 0.47 -3.82 -1.61
CA VAL A 50 0.12 -3.56 -3.02
C VAL A 50 0.50 -2.13 -3.43
N ALA A 51 0.22 -1.15 -2.58
CA ALA A 51 0.56 0.25 -2.84
C ALA A 51 2.08 0.44 -2.94
N VAL A 52 2.85 -0.16 -2.04
CA VAL A 52 4.32 -0.11 -2.05
C VAL A 52 4.89 -0.78 -3.30
N LEU A 53 4.34 -1.91 -3.74
CA LEU A 53 4.75 -2.58 -4.98
C LEU A 53 4.43 -1.76 -6.24
N CYS A 54 3.42 -0.90 -6.21
CA CYS A 54 3.08 -0.03 -7.33
C CYS A 54 4.16 1.03 -7.60
N VAL A 55 4.86 1.50 -6.56
CA VAL A 55 5.93 2.51 -6.69
C VAL A 55 7.07 2.07 -7.61
N PRO A 56 7.74 0.92 -7.39
CA PRO A 56 8.79 0.45 -8.31
C PRO A 56 8.21 0.09 -9.68
N VAL A 57 6.99 -0.42 -9.78
CA VAL A 57 6.36 -0.71 -11.08
C VAL A 57 6.19 0.56 -11.92
N LEU A 58 5.73 1.66 -11.32
CA LEU A 58 5.60 2.95 -11.99
C LEU A 58 6.95 3.58 -12.31
N LEU A 59 7.95 3.43 -11.43
CA LEU A 59 9.29 3.97 -11.63
C LEU A 59 10.06 3.23 -12.74
N PHE A 60 9.97 1.90 -12.76
CA PHE A 60 10.73 1.05 -13.68
C PHE A 60 9.98 0.68 -14.96
N GLY A 61 8.65 0.88 -15.04
CA GLY A 61 7.85 0.50 -16.21
C GLY A 61 8.39 1.10 -17.51
N THR A 62 8.55 2.42 -17.57
CA THR A 62 9.06 3.13 -18.76
C THR A 62 10.52 2.80 -19.11
N PRO A 63 11.51 2.91 -18.21
CA PRO A 63 12.91 2.66 -18.56
C PRO A 63 13.15 1.20 -18.98
N VAL A 64 12.51 0.23 -18.33
CA VAL A 64 12.63 -1.19 -18.68
C VAL A 64 12.01 -1.47 -20.05
N TYR A 65 10.82 -0.92 -20.32
CA TYR A 65 10.16 -1.04 -21.61
C TYR A 65 11.02 -0.47 -22.76
N LEU A 66 11.60 0.72 -22.55
CA LEU A 66 12.48 1.35 -23.53
C LEU A 66 13.77 0.55 -23.73
N TYR A 67 14.40 0.06 -22.66
CA TYR A 67 15.63 -0.75 -22.74
C TYR A 67 15.44 -2.00 -23.62
N TYR A 68 14.36 -2.76 -23.40
CA TYR A 68 14.06 -3.94 -24.21
C TYR A 68 13.71 -3.58 -25.66
N THR A 69 12.98 -2.48 -25.87
CA THR A 69 12.62 -2.02 -27.22
C THR A 69 13.87 -1.60 -28.02
N TYR A 70 14.79 -0.84 -27.40
CA TYR A 70 16.04 -0.44 -28.05
C TYR A 70 16.96 -1.63 -28.35
N LYS A 71 17.03 -2.61 -27.44
CA LYS A 71 17.81 -3.84 -27.67
C LYS A 71 17.28 -4.61 -28.88
N LYS A 72 15.96 -4.83 -28.96
CA LYS A 72 15.32 -5.52 -30.08
C LYS A 72 15.57 -4.82 -31.42
N LYS A 73 15.40 -3.48 -31.46
CA LYS A 73 15.68 -2.69 -32.67
C LYS A 73 17.15 -2.76 -33.12
N LYS A 74 18.10 -2.81 -32.17
CA LYS A 74 19.53 -2.94 -32.47
C LYS A 74 19.87 -4.32 -33.06
N GLU A 75 19.27 -5.38 -32.53
CA GLU A 75 19.44 -6.76 -33.03
C GLU A 75 18.89 -6.89 -34.46
N GLU A 76 17.69 -6.36 -34.73
CA GLU A 76 17.08 -6.35 -36.07
C GLU A 76 17.92 -5.57 -37.10
N ALA A 77 18.49 -4.42 -36.72
CA ALA A 77 19.35 -3.63 -37.60
C ALA A 77 20.71 -4.30 -37.92
N LEU A 78 21.19 -5.19 -37.05
CA LEU A 78 22.45 -5.91 -37.24
C LEU A 78 22.26 -7.13 -38.17
N VAL A 79 21.07 -7.74 -38.19
CA VAL A 79 20.74 -8.87 -39.09
C VAL A 79 20.61 -8.45 -40.56
N ILE A 80 20.25 -7.20 -40.84
CA ILE A 80 20.08 -6.68 -42.21
C ILE A 80 21.41 -6.23 -42.83
N ARG A 81 22.47 -6.06 -42.02
CA ARG A 81 23.81 -5.69 -42.46
C ARG A 81 24.68 -6.92 -42.72
#